data_AF-A0A9D4B8S2-F1
#
_entry.id   AF-A0A9D4B8S2-F1
#
_cell.length_a   1.000
_cell.length_b   1.000
_cell.length_c   1.000
_cell.angle_alpha   90.00
_cell.angle_beta   90.00
_cell.angle_gamma   90.00
#
_symmetry.space_group_name_H-M   'P 1'
#
loop_
_entity.id
_entity.type
_entity.pdbx_description
1 polymer ?
#
loop_
_entity_poly.entity_id
_entity_poly.type
_entity_poly.pdbx_seq_one_letter_code
_entity_poly.pdbx_strand_id
1 'polypeptide(L)'
;MTTVRYEQGSELPESDGFQKTGEASVKIDDGCVEDNEPDTCSRTIKKKISPFVMSFGFRIFGVVLIFVDITLVIVDLAISDKEKSIRETLEGISLAIALFFLVDVLLRVFVEGFSNYFKSKLNILDAIIVVGTLLINMVYSFSDFSGADKIPRMVIILRALRIIILIRIFRLASQKKQLEKVTRRMVSENKRRYTKDGFDLDLTYVTDRIIAMSFPSSGKQSFYRNPIKEVARFLDTKHKDHYTIYNLCSEKGYDPVYFHYRVERVFIDDHNVPSLEDMLKFTANVREWMKKDEKNIIAIHCKGGKGRTGTMVCTWLIDSDQFESAKESLDYFGERRTDKSTSSKFQGVETPSQSRYVGYYEILKNKYNLKLPPERQLKIKNIKIYSINGVGKGNGSDLKVQIIVRKKIVFHCVCATQENCRLFFDAENDFAVIGLENCPVVSGDVKVRFESRSDLPKGYDDCPFFFWFNTSFIENNRLYLPRNELDNPHKSKMWKIYRETFAVELNFVEP
;
A
#
# COMPACT_ATOMS: atom_id res chain seq x y z
N MET A 1 10.18 16.76 -32.86
CA MET A 1 9.96 17.22 -31.47
C MET A 1 8.86 16.36 -30.88
N THR A 2 9.21 15.28 -30.20
CA THR A 2 8.23 14.45 -29.49
C THR A 2 8.83 14.03 -28.15
N THR A 3 9.19 15.01 -27.34
CA THR A 3 9.36 14.78 -25.90
C THR A 3 7.98 14.51 -25.31
N VAL A 4 7.74 13.26 -24.91
CA VAL A 4 6.56 12.85 -24.14
C VAL A 4 6.60 13.61 -22.82
N ARG A 5 5.82 14.70 -22.70
CA ARG A 5 5.65 15.45 -21.45
C ARG A 5 4.53 14.83 -20.63
N TYR A 6 4.80 14.55 -19.37
CA TYR A 6 3.79 14.14 -18.41
C TYR A 6 3.25 15.37 -17.66
N GLU A 7 2.07 15.85 -18.07
CA GLU A 7 1.28 16.80 -17.28
C GLU A 7 0.22 16.03 -16.48
N GLN A 8 0.32 16.09 -15.17
CA GLN A 8 -0.69 15.59 -14.25
C GLN A 8 -1.77 16.68 -14.15
N GLY A 9 -3.00 16.34 -14.55
CA GLY A 9 -4.10 17.29 -14.62
C GLY A 9 -4.31 18.04 -13.30
N SER A 10 -4.13 19.35 -13.35
CA SER A 10 -4.68 20.29 -12.37
C SER A 10 -6.19 20.42 -12.57
N GLU A 11 -6.91 20.62 -11.48
CA GLU A 11 -8.36 20.82 -11.42
C GLU A 11 -8.86 21.83 -12.48
N LEU A 12 -9.89 21.43 -13.24
CA LEU A 12 -10.59 22.32 -14.17
C LEU A 12 -11.84 22.91 -13.50
N PRO A 13 -12.17 24.19 -13.79
CA PRO A 13 -13.37 24.84 -13.29
C PRO A 13 -14.62 24.44 -14.09
N GLU A 14 -15.77 24.49 -13.43
CA GLU A 14 -17.10 24.25 -14.00
C GLU A 14 -17.39 25.22 -15.17
N SER A 15 -17.86 24.68 -16.30
CA SER A 15 -18.77 25.41 -17.20
C SER A 15 -19.62 24.44 -18.03
N ASP A 16 -20.88 24.83 -18.20
CA ASP A 16 -22.00 24.07 -18.75
C ASP A 16 -21.91 23.72 -20.24
N GLY A 17 -22.48 22.56 -20.57
CA GLY A 17 -23.30 22.39 -21.76
C GLY A 17 -22.63 21.87 -23.03
N PHE A 18 -22.56 20.54 -23.19
CA PHE A 18 -22.67 19.93 -24.53
C PHE A 18 -23.33 18.53 -24.45
N GLN A 19 -24.29 18.30 -25.36
CA GLN A 19 -25.17 17.13 -25.42
C GLN A 19 -24.44 15.84 -25.80
N LYS A 20 -24.83 14.77 -25.09
CA LYS A 20 -24.42 13.36 -25.22
C LYS A 20 -24.55 12.82 -26.65
N THR A 21 -23.49 12.22 -27.16
CA THR A 21 -23.58 11.06 -28.07
C THR A 21 -23.21 9.81 -27.26
N GLY A 22 -24.04 8.77 -27.36
CA GLY A 22 -24.02 7.62 -26.47
C GLY A 22 -22.79 6.73 -26.68
N GLU A 23 -21.89 6.73 -25.71
CA GLU A 23 -20.86 5.69 -25.58
C GLU A 23 -21.52 4.35 -25.26
N ALA A 24 -21.18 3.32 -26.02
CA ALA A 24 -21.52 1.94 -25.70
C ALA A 24 -20.83 1.55 -24.39
N SER A 25 -21.57 1.62 -23.27
CA SER A 25 -21.08 1.17 -21.97
C SER A 25 -20.95 -0.36 -21.96
N VAL A 26 -19.73 -0.86 -22.13
CA VAL A 26 -19.41 -2.26 -21.82
C VAL A 26 -19.46 -2.40 -20.30
N LYS A 27 -20.52 -3.03 -19.79
CA LYS A 27 -20.66 -3.34 -18.36
C LYS A 27 -19.70 -4.47 -17.98
N ILE A 28 -18.50 -4.10 -17.54
CA ILE A 28 -17.56 -5.01 -16.89
C ILE A 28 -18.06 -5.22 -15.45
N ASP A 29 -18.24 -6.48 -15.04
CA ASP A 29 -18.66 -6.82 -13.67
C ASP A 29 -17.58 -6.39 -12.67
N ASP A 30 -17.83 -5.27 -12.00
CA ASP A 30 -16.83 -4.56 -11.20
C ASP A 30 -16.75 -5.06 -9.74
N GLY A 31 -17.48 -6.13 -9.40
CA GLY A 31 -17.33 -6.84 -8.14
C GLY A 31 -17.87 -6.12 -6.89
N CYS A 32 -18.52 -4.95 -7.04
CA CYS A 32 -19.12 -4.18 -5.96
C CYS A 32 -20.63 -4.44 -5.85
N VAL A 33 -21.15 -4.48 -4.62
CA VAL A 33 -22.60 -4.47 -4.34
C VAL A 33 -22.97 -3.03 -4.01
N GLU A 34 -23.85 -2.42 -4.80
CA GLU A 34 -24.40 -1.09 -4.51
C GLU A 34 -25.48 -1.22 -3.42
N ASP A 35 -25.16 -0.78 -2.20
CA ASP A 35 -26.14 -0.70 -1.11
C ASP A 35 -27.00 0.57 -1.27
N ASN A 36 -28.17 0.42 -1.91
CA ASN A 36 -29.17 1.48 -2.08
C ASN A 36 -30.16 1.54 -0.90
N GLU A 37 -29.73 2.07 0.26
CA GLU A 37 -30.65 2.40 1.35
C GLU A 37 -30.40 3.82 1.93
N PRO A 38 -31.47 4.55 2.34
CA PRO A 38 -31.35 5.92 2.82
C PRO A 38 -30.57 6.03 4.15
N ASP A 39 -29.76 7.08 4.24
CA ASP A 39 -28.89 7.38 5.38
C ASP A 39 -29.65 8.15 6.48
N THR A 40 -29.67 7.60 7.70
CA THR A 40 -30.20 8.24 8.92
C THR A 40 -29.07 8.72 9.82
N CYS A 41 -29.31 9.74 10.67
CA CYS A 41 -28.31 10.32 11.59
C CYS A 41 -27.63 9.26 12.50
N SER A 42 -28.40 8.28 12.99
CA SER A 42 -27.89 7.13 13.74
C SER A 42 -26.91 6.29 12.91
N ARG A 43 -27.15 6.14 11.61
CA ARG A 43 -26.29 5.42 10.64
C ARG A 43 -24.96 6.16 10.44
N THR A 44 -24.97 7.49 10.39
CA THR A 44 -23.75 8.32 10.26
C THR A 44 -22.85 8.20 11.49
N ILE A 45 -23.43 8.24 12.70
CA ILE A 45 -22.69 8.04 13.96
C ILE A 45 -22.16 6.61 14.04
N LYS A 46 -22.99 5.62 13.68
CA LYS A 46 -22.61 4.21 13.61
C LYS A 46 -21.47 3.95 12.62
N LYS A 47 -21.49 4.60 11.44
CA LYS A 47 -20.41 4.55 10.43
C LYS A 47 -19.09 5.13 10.97
N LYS A 48 -19.12 6.17 11.81
CA LYS A 48 -17.92 6.75 12.44
C LYS A 48 -17.36 5.93 13.60
N ILE A 49 -18.22 5.36 14.43
CA ILE A 49 -17.82 4.64 15.65
C ILE A 49 -17.44 3.17 15.37
N SER A 50 -18.10 2.54 14.39
CA SER A 50 -17.88 1.13 14.04
C SER A 50 -16.40 0.80 13.75
N PRO A 51 -15.64 1.58 12.95
CA PRO A 51 -14.22 1.31 12.71
C PRO A 51 -13.37 1.33 13.98
N PHE A 52 -13.71 2.19 14.94
CA PHE A 52 -12.98 2.32 16.20
C PHE A 52 -13.25 1.13 17.14
N VAL A 53 -14.52 0.80 17.37
CA VAL A 53 -14.94 -0.31 18.24
C VAL A 53 -14.48 -1.66 17.66
N MET A 54 -14.46 -1.77 16.33
CA MET A 54 -13.97 -2.95 15.62
C MET A 54 -12.45 -2.93 15.40
N SER A 55 -11.75 -1.87 15.82
CA SER A 55 -10.30 -1.76 15.65
C SER A 55 -9.57 -2.82 16.46
N PHE A 56 -8.47 -3.31 15.90
CA PHE A 56 -7.61 -4.27 16.58
C PHE A 56 -6.98 -3.67 17.85
N GLY A 57 -6.58 -2.39 17.80
CA GLY A 57 -5.98 -1.68 18.93
C GLY A 57 -6.94 -1.63 20.14
N PHE A 58 -8.18 -1.21 19.93
CA PHE A 58 -9.19 -1.15 21.00
C PHE A 58 -9.45 -2.52 21.63
N ARG A 59 -9.48 -3.58 20.82
CA ARG A 59 -9.67 -4.96 21.28
C ARG A 59 -8.47 -5.51 22.07
N ILE A 60 -7.25 -5.28 21.58
CA ILE A 60 -6.03 -5.69 22.29
C ILE A 60 -5.89 -4.92 23.60
N PHE A 61 -6.20 -3.63 23.60
CA PHE A 61 -6.23 -2.83 24.81
C PHE A 61 -7.19 -3.42 25.85
N GLY A 62 -8.40 -3.82 25.42
CA GLY A 62 -9.33 -4.56 26.28
C GLY A 62 -8.72 -5.84 26.87
N VAL A 63 -7.99 -6.63 26.09
CA VAL A 63 -7.30 -7.84 26.60
C VAL A 63 -6.19 -7.51 27.60
N VAL A 64 -5.39 -6.47 27.33
CA VAL A 64 -4.35 -6.00 28.26
C VAL A 64 -4.98 -5.58 29.59
N LEU A 65 -6.10 -4.86 29.56
CA LEU A 65 -6.82 -4.47 30.78
C LEU A 65 -7.34 -5.67 31.59
N ILE A 66 -7.67 -6.80 30.95
CA ILE A 66 -8.02 -8.04 31.68
C ILE A 66 -6.81 -8.54 32.46
N PHE A 67 -5.61 -8.57 31.85
CA PHE A 67 -4.39 -9.00 32.54
C PHE A 67 -3.99 -8.06 33.66
N VAL A 68 -4.13 -6.75 33.44
CA VAL A 68 -3.92 -5.74 34.49
C VAL A 68 -4.89 -5.97 35.64
N ASP A 69 -6.17 -6.15 35.35
CA ASP A 69 -7.19 -6.36 36.39
C ASP A 69 -6.97 -7.66 37.18
N ILE A 70 -6.56 -8.76 36.53
CA ILE A 70 -6.15 -10.00 37.21
C ILE A 70 -4.92 -9.75 38.09
N THR A 71 -3.94 -8.99 37.61
CA THR A 71 -2.72 -8.67 38.36
C THR A 71 -3.05 -7.82 39.59
N LEU A 72 -3.94 -6.83 39.46
CA LEU A 72 -4.41 -6.00 40.58
C LEU A 72 -5.09 -6.87 41.66
N VAL A 73 -5.90 -7.85 41.26
CA VAL A 73 -6.49 -8.81 42.20
C VAL A 73 -5.43 -9.63 42.93
N ILE A 74 -4.40 -10.11 42.22
CA ILE A 74 -3.32 -10.90 42.82
C ILE A 74 -2.52 -10.06 43.81
N VAL A 75 -2.18 -8.81 43.44
CA VAL A 75 -1.45 -7.87 44.30
C VAL A 75 -2.27 -7.53 45.55
N ASP A 76 -3.55 -7.24 45.38
CA ASP A 76 -4.47 -6.96 46.49
C ASP A 76 -4.62 -8.16 47.47
N LEU A 77 -4.51 -9.39 46.98
CA LEU A 77 -4.48 -10.60 47.82
C LEU A 77 -3.15 -10.83 48.55
N ALA A 78 -2.05 -10.24 48.05
CA ALA A 78 -0.71 -10.41 48.60
C ALA A 78 -0.34 -9.33 49.63
N ILE A 79 -1.04 -8.19 49.65
CA ILE A 79 -0.81 -7.08 50.60
C ILE A 79 -1.42 -7.45 51.97
N SER A 80 -0.63 -7.29 53.04
CA SER A 80 -1.09 -7.46 54.42
C SER A 80 -1.90 -6.23 54.88
N ASP A 81 -2.88 -6.41 55.77
CA ASP A 81 -3.94 -5.45 56.21
C ASP A 81 -3.51 -4.03 56.66
N LYS A 82 -2.23 -3.67 56.64
CA LYS A 82 -1.70 -2.41 57.20
C LYS A 82 -1.62 -1.22 56.23
N GLU A 83 -1.90 -1.37 54.94
CA GLU A 83 -1.78 -0.28 53.94
C GLU A 83 -3.12 0.12 53.30
N LYS A 84 -3.97 0.78 54.08
CA LYS A 84 -5.32 1.23 53.64
C LYS A 84 -5.30 2.13 52.39
N SER A 85 -4.31 3.02 52.27
CA SER A 85 -4.19 3.95 51.13
C SER A 85 -3.88 3.26 49.79
N ILE A 86 -3.11 2.17 49.82
CA ILE A 86 -2.80 1.41 48.60
C ILE A 86 -4.06 0.67 48.13
N ARG A 87 -4.84 0.13 49.06
CA ARG A 87 -6.08 -0.60 48.74
C ARG A 87 -7.14 0.29 48.10
N GLU A 88 -7.34 1.49 48.63
CA GLU A 88 -8.24 2.49 48.04
C GLU A 88 -7.84 2.85 46.59
N THR A 89 -6.54 2.93 46.32
CA THR A 89 -6.02 3.20 44.96
C THR A 89 -6.26 2.02 44.01
N LEU A 90 -6.03 0.78 44.46
CA LEU A 90 -6.26 -0.44 43.68
C LEU A 90 -7.74 -0.63 43.35
N GLU A 91 -8.64 -0.35 44.30
CA GLU A 91 -10.09 -0.39 44.12
C GLU A 91 -10.56 0.64 43.09
N GLY A 92 -10.03 1.87 43.15
CA GLY A 92 -10.32 2.93 42.16
C GLY A 92 -9.91 2.55 40.73
N ILE A 93 -8.71 1.96 40.56
CA ILE A 93 -8.24 1.49 39.25
C ILE A 93 -9.13 0.34 38.74
N SER A 94 -9.50 -0.60 39.60
CA SER A 94 -10.36 -1.72 39.21
C SER A 94 -11.78 -1.29 38.83
N LEU A 95 -12.34 -0.29 39.52
CA LEU A 95 -13.62 0.33 39.14
C LEU A 95 -13.54 1.00 37.77
N ALA A 96 -12.45 1.72 37.48
CA ALA A 96 -12.23 2.34 36.17
C ALA A 96 -12.17 1.30 35.03
N ILE A 97 -11.50 0.16 35.26
CA ILE A 97 -11.45 -0.96 34.29
C ILE A 97 -12.85 -1.57 34.08
N ALA A 98 -13.63 -1.78 35.16
CA ALA A 98 -14.99 -2.28 35.05
C ALA A 98 -15.91 -1.34 34.25
N LEU A 99 -15.80 -0.02 34.48
CA LEU A 99 -16.53 0.99 33.72
C LEU A 99 -16.12 1.01 32.24
N PHE A 100 -14.83 0.87 31.93
CA PHE A 100 -14.37 0.72 30.54
C PHE A 100 -15.05 -0.46 29.84
N PHE A 101 -15.14 -1.61 30.52
CA PHE A 101 -15.78 -2.79 29.93
C PHE A 101 -17.29 -2.66 29.77
N LEU A 102 -17.96 -1.91 30.65
CA LEU A 102 -19.37 -1.53 30.47
C LEU A 102 -19.54 -0.69 29.20
N VAL A 103 -18.74 0.35 29.04
CA VAL A 103 -18.77 1.23 27.86
C VAL A 103 -18.51 0.43 26.58
N ASP A 104 -17.53 -0.47 26.59
CA ASP A 104 -17.23 -1.37 25.47
C ASP A 104 -18.42 -2.27 25.10
N VAL A 105 -19.11 -2.89 26.06
CA VAL A 105 -20.33 -3.68 25.79
C VAL A 105 -21.44 -2.80 25.20
N LEU A 106 -21.67 -1.61 25.76
CA LEU A 106 -22.70 -0.68 25.27
C LEU A 106 -22.42 -0.20 23.85
N LEU A 107 -21.16 0.15 23.55
CA LEU A 107 -20.73 0.52 22.20
C LEU A 107 -20.93 -0.64 21.22
N ARG A 108 -20.65 -1.88 21.63
CA ARG A 108 -20.88 -3.07 20.79
C ARG A 108 -22.37 -3.35 20.57
N VAL A 109 -23.22 -3.20 21.59
CA VAL A 109 -24.69 -3.30 21.44
C VAL A 109 -25.20 -2.24 20.46
N PHE A 110 -24.69 -1.01 20.54
CA PHE A 110 -25.03 0.08 19.63
C PHE A 110 -24.58 -0.20 18.18
N VAL A 111 -23.36 -0.69 17.98
CA VAL A 111 -22.79 -0.99 16.66
C VAL A 111 -23.37 -2.28 16.04
N GLU A 112 -23.53 -3.36 16.79
CA GLU A 112 -24.07 -4.62 16.28
C GLU A 112 -25.62 -4.57 16.15
N GLY A 113 -26.26 -3.71 16.97
CA GLY A 113 -27.71 -3.64 17.13
C GLY A 113 -28.20 -4.62 18.19
N PHE A 114 -29.16 -4.20 19.02
CA PHE A 114 -29.61 -4.94 20.21
C PHE A 114 -29.98 -6.40 19.89
N SER A 115 -30.90 -6.63 18.94
CA SER A 115 -31.35 -7.98 18.59
C SER A 115 -30.28 -8.87 17.97
N ASN A 116 -29.24 -8.30 17.34
CA ASN A 116 -28.17 -9.09 16.75
C ASN A 116 -27.08 -9.42 17.78
N TYR A 117 -26.77 -8.46 18.66
CA TYR A 117 -25.80 -8.66 19.73
C TYR A 117 -26.20 -9.84 20.63
N PHE A 118 -27.47 -9.89 21.06
CA PHE A 118 -27.98 -10.92 21.98
C PHE A 118 -28.38 -12.25 21.31
N LYS A 119 -28.11 -12.46 20.00
CA LYS A 119 -28.23 -13.80 19.38
C LYS A 119 -27.05 -14.71 19.72
N SER A 120 -25.87 -14.13 19.96
CA SER A 120 -24.66 -14.88 20.27
C SER A 120 -24.61 -15.25 21.75
N LYS A 121 -24.61 -16.54 22.07
CA LYS A 121 -24.49 -17.04 23.47
C LYS A 121 -23.27 -16.44 24.19
N LEU A 122 -22.16 -16.25 23.48
CA LEU A 122 -20.94 -15.64 24.04
C LEU A 122 -21.10 -14.15 24.32
N ASN A 123 -21.89 -13.43 23.53
CA ASN A 123 -22.16 -11.99 23.74
C ASN A 123 -23.08 -11.77 24.95
N ILE A 124 -24.08 -12.64 25.12
CA ILE A 124 -24.98 -12.65 26.28
C ILE A 124 -24.16 -12.90 27.55
N LEU A 125 -23.34 -13.96 27.55
CA LEU A 125 -22.49 -14.30 28.69
C LEU A 125 -21.53 -13.15 29.03
N ASP A 126 -20.91 -12.54 28.02
CA ASP A 126 -20.01 -11.39 28.19
C ASP A 126 -20.70 -10.17 28.84
N ALA A 127 -21.91 -9.85 28.40
CA ALA A 127 -22.68 -8.75 28.98
C ALA A 127 -23.07 -9.02 30.44
N ILE A 128 -23.49 -10.25 30.75
CA ILE A 128 -23.84 -10.67 32.12
C ILE A 128 -22.61 -10.55 33.03
N ILE A 129 -21.44 -11.00 32.58
CA ILE A 129 -20.20 -10.92 33.36
C ILE A 129 -19.85 -9.46 33.67
N VAL A 130 -19.85 -8.57 32.66
CA VAL A 130 -19.51 -7.16 32.88
C VAL A 130 -20.46 -6.50 33.85
N VAL A 131 -21.77 -6.65 33.64
CA VAL A 131 -22.78 -6.04 34.51
C VAL A 131 -22.69 -6.63 35.91
N GLY A 132 -22.53 -7.94 36.02
CA GLY A 132 -22.34 -8.62 37.31
C GLY A 132 -21.11 -8.11 38.06
N THR A 133 -19.95 -8.04 37.40
CA THR A 133 -18.70 -7.53 38.02
C THR A 133 -18.82 -6.08 38.46
N LEU A 134 -19.49 -5.23 37.68
CA LEU A 134 -19.71 -3.83 38.06
C LEU A 134 -20.64 -3.71 39.27
N LEU A 135 -21.75 -4.46 39.30
CA LEU A 135 -22.68 -4.48 40.43
C LEU A 135 -22.00 -4.95 41.70
N ILE A 136 -21.15 -5.99 41.60
CA ILE A 136 -20.36 -6.50 42.73
C ILE A 136 -19.40 -5.41 43.25
N ASN A 137 -18.62 -4.78 42.35
CA ASN A 137 -17.69 -3.71 42.73
C ASN A 137 -18.43 -2.52 43.36
N MET A 138 -19.60 -2.15 42.84
CA MET A 138 -20.43 -1.08 43.37
C MET A 138 -20.95 -1.43 44.78
N VAL A 139 -21.51 -2.63 44.95
CA VAL A 139 -21.99 -3.08 46.28
C VAL A 139 -20.85 -3.03 47.31
N TYR A 140 -19.66 -3.55 46.98
CA TYR A 140 -18.52 -3.53 47.91
C TYR A 140 -18.04 -2.12 48.25
N SER A 141 -18.02 -1.21 47.26
CA SER A 141 -17.59 0.18 47.48
C SER A 141 -18.60 1.01 48.28
N PHE A 142 -19.89 0.64 48.28
CA PHE A 142 -20.95 1.40 48.94
C PHE A 142 -21.48 0.78 50.23
N SER A 143 -21.12 -0.47 50.54
CA SER A 143 -21.59 -1.13 51.75
C SER A 143 -20.49 -1.26 52.80
N ASP A 144 -20.49 -0.32 53.75
CA ASP A 144 -19.83 -0.43 55.05
C ASP A 144 -20.51 -1.54 55.88
N PHE A 145 -20.35 -2.81 55.48
CA PHE A 145 -20.85 -3.93 56.29
C PHE A 145 -19.88 -4.18 57.46
N SER A 146 -20.12 -3.46 58.55
CA SER A 146 -19.50 -3.60 59.87
C SER A 146 -19.90 -4.89 60.63
N GLY A 147 -20.20 -5.98 59.93
CA GLY A 147 -20.50 -7.26 60.57
C GLY A 147 -21.04 -8.34 59.66
N ALA A 148 -20.16 -9.11 59.02
CA ALA A 148 -20.45 -10.51 58.70
C ALA A 148 -19.16 -11.31 58.46
N ASP A 149 -18.90 -12.27 59.34
CA ASP A 149 -17.72 -13.16 59.33
C ASP A 149 -17.62 -14.09 58.09
N LYS A 150 -18.56 -14.01 57.15
CA LYS A 150 -18.55 -14.75 55.87
C LYS A 150 -18.12 -13.90 54.66
N ILE A 151 -17.93 -12.59 54.84
CA ILE A 151 -17.56 -11.64 53.78
C ILE A 151 -16.21 -11.97 53.11
N PRO A 152 -15.13 -12.36 53.83
CA PRO A 152 -13.82 -12.59 53.19
C PRO A 152 -13.84 -13.72 52.16
N ARG A 153 -14.60 -14.80 52.43
CA ARG A 153 -14.69 -15.95 51.51
C ARG A 153 -15.50 -15.64 50.25
N MET A 154 -16.59 -14.88 50.38
CA MET A 154 -17.36 -14.44 49.20
C MET A 154 -16.54 -13.49 48.33
N VAL A 155 -15.80 -12.55 48.92
CA VAL A 155 -14.94 -11.62 48.17
C VAL A 155 -13.88 -12.37 47.35
N ILE A 156 -13.25 -13.41 47.89
CA ILE A 156 -12.30 -14.26 47.16
C ILE A 156 -12.97 -14.99 45.99
N ILE A 157 -14.17 -15.54 46.18
CA ILE A 157 -14.93 -16.22 45.11
C ILE A 157 -15.30 -15.24 44.00
N LEU A 158 -15.78 -14.05 44.35
CA LEU A 158 -16.16 -13.00 43.41
C LEU A 158 -14.94 -12.45 42.64
N ARG A 159 -13.78 -12.37 43.28
CA ARG A 159 -12.50 -12.05 42.64
C ARG A 159 -12.04 -13.15 41.67
N ALA A 160 -12.27 -14.42 41.99
CA ALA A 160 -11.99 -15.54 41.09
C ALA A 160 -12.93 -15.57 39.86
N LEU A 161 -14.16 -15.02 39.96
CA LEU A 161 -15.05 -14.87 38.80
C LEU A 161 -14.46 -13.97 37.71
N ARG A 162 -13.45 -13.14 38.01
CA ARG A 162 -12.74 -12.34 36.99
C ARG A 162 -11.98 -13.20 35.98
N ILE A 163 -11.62 -14.45 36.32
CA ILE A 163 -11.06 -15.42 35.37
C ILE A 163 -12.05 -15.74 34.24
N ILE A 164 -13.37 -15.64 34.50
CA ILE A 164 -14.41 -15.84 33.49
C ILE A 164 -14.34 -14.73 32.41
N ILE A 165 -13.77 -13.55 32.72
CA ILE A 165 -13.51 -12.50 31.72
C ILE A 165 -12.52 -13.00 30.64
N LEU A 166 -11.68 -14.01 30.92
CA LEU A 166 -10.84 -14.66 29.89
C LEU A 166 -11.66 -15.36 28.80
N ILE A 167 -12.96 -15.66 29.00
CA ILE A 167 -13.87 -16.09 27.93
C ILE A 167 -13.93 -15.03 26.80
N ARG A 168 -13.68 -13.75 27.10
CA ARG A 168 -13.51 -12.71 26.07
C ARG A 168 -12.33 -12.96 25.14
N ILE A 169 -11.26 -13.57 25.63
CA ILE A 169 -10.12 -13.97 24.78
C ILE A 169 -10.57 -15.05 23.80
N PHE A 170 -11.36 -16.03 24.26
CA PHE A 170 -11.96 -17.04 23.38
C PHE A 170 -12.94 -16.43 22.38
N ARG A 171 -13.69 -15.38 22.75
CA ARG A 171 -14.52 -14.58 21.84
C ARG A 171 -13.67 -13.82 20.80
N LEU A 172 -12.54 -13.25 21.21
CA LEU A 172 -11.60 -12.61 20.30
C LEU A 172 -11.04 -13.62 19.28
N ALA A 173 -10.70 -14.81 19.76
CA ALA A 173 -10.23 -15.92 18.95
C ALA A 173 -11.32 -16.43 17.99
N SER A 174 -12.58 -16.49 18.42
CA SER A 174 -13.70 -16.87 17.55
C SER A 174 -14.00 -15.83 16.47
N GLN A 175 -13.65 -14.57 16.72
CA GLN A 175 -13.74 -13.47 15.75
C GLN A 175 -12.51 -13.32 14.83
N LYS A 176 -11.54 -14.25 14.89
CA LYS A 176 -10.32 -14.24 14.05
C LYS A 176 -10.61 -14.01 12.56
N LYS A 177 -11.66 -14.64 12.00
CA LYS A 177 -12.03 -14.46 10.58
C LYS A 177 -12.45 -13.02 10.25
N GLN A 178 -13.14 -12.34 11.16
CA GLN A 178 -13.53 -10.94 10.96
C GLN A 178 -12.31 -10.03 11.05
N LEU A 179 -11.40 -10.33 11.97
CA LEU A 179 -10.15 -9.59 12.11
C LEU A 179 -9.27 -9.72 10.86
N GLU A 180 -9.12 -10.93 10.31
CA GLU A 180 -8.42 -11.14 9.03
C GLU A 180 -9.02 -10.29 7.89
N LYS A 181 -10.34 -10.26 7.77
CA LYS A 181 -11.02 -9.43 6.74
C LYS A 181 -10.73 -7.94 6.94
N VAL A 182 -10.85 -7.46 8.17
CA VAL A 182 -10.59 -6.05 8.51
C VAL A 182 -9.13 -5.68 8.25
N THR A 183 -8.17 -6.52 8.62
CA THR A 183 -6.74 -6.28 8.35
C THR A 183 -6.44 -6.29 6.85
N ARG A 184 -7.02 -7.22 6.07
CA ARG A 184 -6.87 -7.24 4.61
C ARG A 184 -7.41 -5.96 3.95
N ARG A 185 -8.57 -5.47 4.41
CA ARG A 185 -9.17 -4.21 3.91
C ARG A 185 -8.30 -2.99 4.23
N MET A 186 -7.71 -2.92 5.42
CA MET A 186 -6.76 -1.85 5.75
C MET A 186 -5.53 -1.87 4.83
N VAL A 187 -4.96 -3.05 4.58
CA VAL A 187 -3.76 -3.19 3.72
C VAL A 187 -4.06 -2.90 2.25
N SER A 188 -5.29 -3.17 1.79
CA SER A 188 -5.70 -2.79 0.44
C SER A 188 -5.98 -1.31 0.29
N GLU A 189 -6.16 -0.55 1.36
CA GLU A 189 -6.59 0.86 1.28
C GLU A 189 -7.88 0.98 0.42
N ASN A 190 -7.98 1.99 -0.44
CA ASN A 190 -9.06 2.20 -1.40
C ASN A 190 -8.80 1.51 -2.77
N LYS A 191 -8.08 0.39 -2.79
CA LYS A 191 -7.98 -0.44 -3.98
C LYS A 191 -9.31 -1.16 -4.23
N ARG A 192 -9.76 -1.20 -5.48
CA ARG A 192 -10.95 -1.98 -5.86
C ARG A 192 -10.72 -3.45 -5.54
N ARG A 193 -11.58 -4.03 -4.70
CA ARG A 193 -11.53 -5.43 -4.25
C ARG A 193 -12.64 -6.22 -4.92
N TYR A 194 -12.42 -7.51 -5.16
CA TYR A 194 -13.45 -8.42 -5.59
C TYR A 194 -14.19 -8.98 -4.36
N THR A 195 -15.48 -8.68 -4.21
CA THR A 195 -16.28 -9.05 -3.04
C THR A 195 -17.52 -9.92 -3.32
N LYS A 196 -17.64 -10.46 -4.55
CA LYS A 196 -18.78 -11.29 -5.00
C LYS A 196 -18.51 -12.79 -4.82
N ASP A 197 -19.56 -13.61 -4.93
CA ASP A 197 -19.52 -15.08 -4.98
C ASP A 197 -18.76 -15.75 -3.83
N GLY A 198 -18.82 -15.15 -2.64
CA GLY A 198 -18.13 -15.66 -1.45
C GLY A 198 -16.61 -15.44 -1.46
N PHE A 199 -16.09 -14.58 -2.32
CA PHE A 199 -14.69 -14.14 -2.33
C PHE A 199 -14.56 -12.72 -1.75
N ASP A 200 -13.45 -12.45 -1.06
CA ASP A 200 -13.04 -11.09 -0.63
C ASP A 200 -11.53 -10.98 -0.87
N LEU A 201 -11.16 -10.60 -2.10
CA LEU A 201 -9.79 -10.59 -2.58
C LEU A 201 -9.39 -9.19 -3.08
N ASP A 202 -8.15 -8.81 -2.79
CA ASP A 202 -7.51 -7.65 -3.38
C ASP A 202 -7.12 -7.99 -4.83
N LEU A 203 -8.12 -7.99 -5.70
CA LEU A 203 -8.14 -8.47 -7.07
C LEU A 203 -9.11 -7.60 -7.86
N THR A 204 -8.72 -7.20 -9.06
CA THR A 204 -9.50 -6.33 -9.94
C THR A 204 -9.42 -6.85 -11.37
N TYR A 205 -10.57 -6.99 -12.03
CA TYR A 205 -10.61 -7.10 -13.48
C TYR A 205 -10.35 -5.72 -14.06
N VAL A 206 -9.18 -5.55 -14.66
CA VAL A 206 -8.85 -4.35 -15.44
C VAL A 206 -9.65 -4.37 -16.74
N THR A 207 -9.75 -5.55 -17.35
CA THR A 207 -10.68 -5.92 -18.41
C THR A 207 -11.19 -7.33 -18.11
N ASP A 208 -12.11 -7.85 -18.90
CA ASP A 208 -12.66 -9.20 -18.72
C ASP A 208 -11.58 -10.31 -18.77
N ARG A 209 -10.46 -10.06 -19.46
CA ARG A 209 -9.37 -11.02 -19.64
C ARG A 209 -8.05 -10.64 -18.95
N ILE A 210 -8.03 -9.51 -18.22
CA ILE A 210 -6.82 -9.01 -17.55
C ILE A 210 -7.14 -8.74 -16.09
N ILE A 211 -6.52 -9.51 -15.20
CA ILE A 211 -6.64 -9.37 -13.76
C ILE A 211 -5.39 -8.70 -13.20
N ALA A 212 -5.57 -7.66 -12.38
CA ALA A 212 -4.55 -7.09 -11.52
C ALA A 212 -4.84 -7.47 -10.06
N MET A 213 -3.87 -8.04 -9.35
CA MET A 213 -4.07 -8.45 -7.95
C MET A 213 -2.86 -8.18 -7.06
N SER A 214 -3.08 -8.23 -5.74
CA SER A 214 -1.98 -8.24 -4.77
C SER A 214 -1.37 -9.63 -4.59
N PHE A 215 -0.19 -9.67 -3.98
CA PHE A 215 0.58 -10.91 -3.78
C PHE A 215 -0.24 -12.02 -3.08
N PRO A 216 -0.36 -13.22 -3.68
CA PRO A 216 -0.96 -14.38 -3.05
C PRO A 216 0.00 -14.94 -1.99
N SER A 217 -0.43 -14.93 -0.73
CA SER A 217 0.43 -15.22 0.41
C SER A 217 0.02 -16.48 1.18
N SER A 218 1.01 -17.09 1.83
CA SER A 218 0.85 -18.24 2.73
C SER A 218 1.30 -17.88 4.16
N GLY A 219 1.03 -18.78 5.10
CA GLY A 219 1.46 -18.64 6.50
C GLY A 219 0.91 -17.37 7.17
N LYS A 220 1.74 -16.70 7.98
CA LYS A 220 1.32 -15.49 8.72
C LYS A 220 0.92 -14.31 7.82
N GLN A 221 1.44 -14.25 6.58
CA GLN A 221 1.16 -13.15 5.66
C GLN A 221 -0.26 -13.22 5.07
N SER A 222 -0.92 -14.39 5.06
CA SER A 222 -2.31 -14.52 4.59
C SER A 222 -3.32 -13.88 5.53
N PHE A 223 -2.89 -13.52 6.75
CA PHE A 223 -3.72 -12.78 7.70
C PHE A 223 -4.09 -11.38 7.19
N TYR A 224 -3.18 -10.74 6.44
CA TYR A 224 -3.33 -9.35 6.00
C TYR A 224 -3.21 -9.16 4.47
N ARG A 225 -2.95 -10.24 3.72
CA ARG A 225 -2.94 -10.27 2.23
C ARG A 225 -3.85 -11.38 1.72
N ASN A 226 -3.99 -11.48 0.39
CA ASN A 226 -4.77 -12.51 -0.28
C ASN A 226 -4.23 -13.91 0.09
N PRO A 227 -5.03 -14.79 0.73
CA PRO A 227 -4.62 -16.17 0.96
C PRO A 227 -4.44 -16.89 -0.38
N ILE A 228 -3.28 -17.51 -0.61
CA ILE A 228 -2.97 -18.16 -1.89
C ILE A 228 -4.00 -19.22 -2.29
N LYS A 229 -4.50 -19.99 -1.30
CA LYS A 229 -5.56 -20.99 -1.52
C LYS A 229 -6.88 -20.39 -1.99
N GLU A 230 -7.23 -19.20 -1.51
CA GLU A 230 -8.44 -18.49 -1.94
C GLU A 230 -8.28 -17.90 -3.35
N VAL A 231 -7.08 -17.43 -3.70
CA VAL A 231 -6.77 -16.98 -5.06
C VAL A 231 -6.81 -18.16 -6.05
N ALA A 232 -6.22 -19.30 -5.69
CA ALA A 232 -6.30 -20.52 -6.48
C ALA A 232 -7.76 -20.99 -6.64
N ARG A 233 -8.52 -21.05 -5.54
CA ARG A 233 -9.96 -21.35 -5.58
C ARG A 233 -10.71 -20.40 -6.51
N PHE A 234 -10.41 -19.11 -6.47
CA PHE A 234 -11.05 -18.12 -7.33
C PHE A 234 -10.77 -18.40 -8.81
N LEU A 235 -9.50 -18.53 -9.17
CA LEU A 235 -9.08 -18.75 -10.56
C LEU A 235 -9.59 -20.09 -11.10
N ASP A 236 -9.54 -21.16 -10.31
CA ASP A 236 -10.06 -22.48 -10.70
C ASP A 236 -11.60 -22.50 -10.79
N THR A 237 -12.30 -21.66 -10.01
CA THR A 237 -13.77 -21.58 -10.08
C THR A 237 -14.22 -20.75 -11.30
N LYS A 238 -13.52 -19.65 -11.59
CA LYS A 238 -13.95 -18.67 -12.60
C LYS A 238 -13.33 -18.88 -13.98
N HIS A 239 -12.09 -19.39 -14.03
CA HIS A 239 -11.25 -19.46 -15.22
C HIS A 239 -10.57 -20.81 -15.34
N LYS A 240 -11.26 -21.90 -14.99
CA LYS A 240 -10.69 -23.24 -14.96
C LYS A 240 -9.93 -23.52 -16.27
N ASP A 241 -8.65 -23.83 -16.14
CA ASP A 241 -7.73 -24.13 -17.24
C ASP A 241 -7.43 -23.03 -18.26
N HIS A 242 -7.98 -21.83 -18.03
CA HIS A 242 -7.85 -20.68 -18.91
C HIS A 242 -7.16 -19.48 -18.24
N TYR A 243 -6.27 -19.71 -17.25
CA TYR A 243 -5.46 -18.64 -16.68
C TYR A 243 -3.96 -18.96 -16.65
N THR A 244 -3.15 -17.91 -16.80
CA THR A 244 -1.73 -17.92 -16.40
C THR A 244 -1.43 -16.73 -15.48
N ILE A 245 -0.48 -16.89 -14.58
CA ILE A 245 -0.13 -15.90 -13.56
C ILE A 245 1.26 -15.32 -13.85
N TYR A 246 1.38 -14.00 -13.79
CA TYR A 246 2.67 -13.30 -13.84
C TYR A 246 3.02 -12.72 -12.48
N ASN A 247 4.06 -13.30 -11.87
CA ASN A 247 4.64 -12.80 -10.63
C ASN A 247 5.79 -11.82 -10.93
N LEU A 248 5.54 -10.54 -10.64
CA LEU A 248 6.49 -9.45 -10.90
C LEU A 248 7.48 -9.20 -9.76
N CYS A 249 7.43 -9.98 -8.67
CA CYS A 249 8.28 -9.78 -7.51
C CYS A 249 9.68 -10.38 -7.72
N SER A 250 10.71 -9.54 -7.67
CA SER A 250 12.08 -10.02 -7.53
C SER A 250 12.34 -10.61 -6.14
N GLU A 251 11.71 -10.02 -5.12
CA GLU A 251 11.96 -10.30 -3.72
C GLU A 251 11.25 -11.55 -3.19
N LYS A 252 10.21 -12.04 -3.90
CA LYS A 252 9.29 -13.05 -3.38
C LYS A 252 8.77 -14.01 -4.45
N GLY A 253 8.68 -15.28 -4.07
CA GLY A 253 7.96 -16.32 -4.79
C GLY A 253 7.03 -17.10 -3.86
N TYR A 254 6.36 -18.09 -4.43
CA TYR A 254 5.55 -19.08 -3.75
C TYR A 254 5.62 -20.38 -4.56
N ASP A 255 5.16 -21.48 -3.97
CA ASP A 255 5.11 -22.76 -4.67
C ASP A 255 4.13 -22.67 -5.86
N PRO A 256 4.58 -22.86 -7.11
CA PRO A 256 3.71 -22.75 -8.28
C PRO A 256 2.69 -23.90 -8.38
N VAL A 257 2.82 -24.95 -7.56
CA VAL A 257 1.85 -26.06 -7.53
C VAL A 257 0.44 -25.60 -7.21
N TYR A 258 0.27 -24.52 -6.44
CA TYR A 258 -1.04 -23.93 -6.12
C TYR A 258 -1.81 -23.48 -7.36
N PHE A 259 -1.12 -23.25 -8.47
CA PHE A 259 -1.66 -22.72 -9.72
C PHE A 259 -1.37 -23.63 -10.90
N HIS A 260 -1.23 -24.93 -10.65
CA HIS A 260 -0.99 -25.95 -11.68
C HIS A 260 0.24 -25.66 -12.56
N TYR A 261 1.28 -25.07 -11.96
CA TYR A 261 2.50 -24.64 -12.64
C TYR A 261 2.31 -23.59 -13.76
N ARG A 262 1.15 -22.91 -13.82
CA ARG A 262 0.86 -21.81 -14.75
C ARG A 262 1.31 -20.46 -14.18
N VAL A 263 2.59 -20.37 -13.81
CA VAL A 263 3.17 -19.17 -13.19
C VAL A 263 4.47 -18.78 -13.89
N GLU A 264 4.47 -17.61 -14.51
CA GLU A 264 5.65 -16.96 -15.10
C GLU A 264 6.20 -15.89 -14.16
N ARG A 265 7.52 -15.66 -14.22
CA ARG A 265 8.19 -14.67 -13.36
C ARG A 265 8.91 -13.60 -14.16
N VAL A 266 8.70 -12.34 -13.76
CA VAL A 266 9.46 -11.17 -14.25
C VAL A 266 10.05 -10.47 -13.03
N PHE A 267 11.38 -10.37 -12.95
CA PHE A 267 12.07 -9.96 -11.72
C PHE A 267 12.21 -8.44 -11.60
N ILE A 268 11.13 -7.76 -11.17
CA ILE A 268 11.10 -6.31 -11.01
C ILE A 268 11.24 -5.93 -9.54
N ASP A 269 12.26 -5.14 -9.21
CA ASP A 269 12.49 -4.64 -7.84
C ASP A 269 11.37 -3.66 -7.43
N ASP A 270 11.02 -3.62 -6.13
CA ASP A 270 9.92 -2.78 -5.64
C ASP A 270 10.18 -1.30 -5.97
N HIS A 271 9.17 -0.60 -6.50
CA HIS A 271 9.25 0.80 -6.97
C HIS A 271 10.26 1.08 -8.11
N ASN A 272 10.74 0.04 -8.80
CA ASN A 272 11.61 0.16 -9.97
C ASN A 272 10.87 -0.31 -11.25
N VAL A 273 11.61 -0.38 -12.36
CA VAL A 273 11.13 -0.72 -13.70
C VAL A 273 11.73 -2.05 -14.18
N PRO A 274 11.05 -2.80 -15.08
CA PRO A 274 11.67 -3.89 -15.83
C PRO A 274 12.68 -3.36 -16.86
N SER A 275 13.55 -4.22 -17.39
CA SER A 275 14.28 -3.86 -18.62
C SER A 275 13.33 -3.84 -19.82
N LEU A 276 13.66 -3.08 -20.87
CA LEU A 276 12.85 -3.10 -22.11
C LEU A 276 12.82 -4.48 -22.76
N GLU A 277 13.91 -5.25 -22.62
CA GLU A 277 13.98 -6.63 -23.09
C GLU A 277 12.99 -7.54 -22.33
N ASP A 278 12.90 -7.39 -21.00
CA ASP A 278 11.93 -8.15 -20.20
C ASP A 278 10.49 -7.78 -20.53
N MET A 279 10.22 -6.51 -20.88
CA MET A 279 8.89 -6.08 -21.33
C MET A 279 8.49 -6.76 -22.64
N LEU A 280 9.40 -6.82 -23.62
CA LEU A 280 9.17 -7.51 -24.90
C LEU A 280 8.99 -9.03 -24.73
N LYS A 281 9.79 -9.66 -23.86
CA LYS A 281 9.66 -11.08 -23.52
C LYS A 281 8.30 -11.36 -22.88
N PHE A 282 7.89 -10.52 -21.93
CA PHE A 282 6.59 -10.62 -21.28
C PHE A 282 5.45 -10.54 -22.29
N THR A 283 5.41 -9.52 -23.15
CA THR A 283 4.30 -9.37 -24.11
C THR A 283 4.30 -10.47 -25.17
N ALA A 284 5.47 -10.96 -25.60
CA ALA A 284 5.55 -12.11 -26.49
C ALA A 284 4.92 -13.37 -25.86
N ASN A 285 5.24 -13.64 -24.59
CA ASN A 285 4.66 -14.77 -23.85
C ASN A 285 3.14 -14.60 -23.66
N VAL A 286 2.68 -13.38 -23.32
CA VAL A 286 1.25 -13.08 -23.21
C VAL A 286 0.53 -13.26 -24.55
N ARG A 287 1.08 -12.76 -25.68
CA ARG A 287 0.50 -12.98 -27.02
C ARG A 287 0.33 -14.45 -27.33
N GLU A 288 1.35 -15.26 -27.06
CA GLU A 288 1.29 -16.71 -27.30
C GLU A 288 0.20 -17.37 -26.44
N TRP A 289 0.10 -17.01 -25.16
CA TRP A 289 -0.93 -17.51 -24.26
C TRP A 289 -2.34 -17.11 -24.71
N MET A 290 -2.54 -15.83 -25.00
CA MET A 290 -3.85 -15.26 -25.34
C MET A 290 -4.35 -15.76 -26.71
N LYS A 291 -3.44 -16.15 -27.60
CA LYS A 291 -3.77 -16.74 -28.91
C LYS A 291 -4.25 -18.20 -28.83
N LYS A 292 -3.90 -18.93 -27.77
CA LYS A 292 -4.26 -20.36 -27.64
C LYS A 292 -5.76 -20.60 -27.45
N ASP A 293 -6.45 -19.68 -26.77
CA ASP A 293 -7.89 -19.76 -26.54
C ASP A 293 -8.47 -18.36 -26.26
N GLU A 294 -9.67 -18.07 -26.78
CA GLU A 294 -10.37 -16.80 -26.55
C GLU A 294 -10.82 -16.60 -25.09
N LYS A 295 -10.95 -17.70 -24.33
CA LYS A 295 -11.26 -17.67 -22.89
C LYS A 295 -10.03 -17.41 -22.03
N ASN A 296 -8.82 -17.51 -22.58
CA ASN A 296 -7.60 -17.35 -21.80
C ASN A 296 -7.52 -15.94 -21.20
N ILE A 297 -7.21 -15.87 -19.91
CA ILE A 297 -6.98 -14.65 -19.16
C ILE A 297 -5.57 -14.63 -18.59
N ILE A 298 -5.08 -13.44 -18.25
CA ILE A 298 -3.83 -13.27 -17.50
C ILE A 298 -4.11 -12.65 -16.14
N ALA A 299 -3.44 -13.14 -15.10
CA ALA A 299 -3.47 -12.54 -13.77
C ALA A 299 -2.07 -12.03 -13.41
N ILE A 300 -1.93 -10.71 -13.34
CA ILE A 300 -0.65 -10.04 -13.11
C ILE A 300 -0.62 -9.52 -11.68
N HIS A 301 0.44 -9.82 -10.94
CA HIS A 301 0.58 -9.35 -9.57
C HIS A 301 2.02 -8.95 -9.23
N CYS A 302 2.13 -8.04 -8.27
CA CYS A 302 3.37 -7.74 -7.58
C CYS A 302 3.12 -7.86 -6.07
N LYS A 303 3.85 -7.11 -5.23
CA LYS A 303 3.52 -6.99 -3.82
C LYS A 303 2.19 -6.26 -3.64
N GLY A 304 2.08 -5.03 -4.09
CA GLY A 304 0.90 -4.18 -3.86
C GLY A 304 -0.24 -4.33 -4.86
N GLY A 305 0.02 -4.89 -6.05
CA GLY A 305 -0.90 -4.82 -7.19
C GLY A 305 -1.12 -3.39 -7.70
N LYS A 306 -0.08 -2.55 -7.62
CA LYS A 306 -0.06 -1.11 -8.00
C LYS A 306 1.04 -0.88 -9.06
N GLY A 307 2.04 -0.03 -8.81
CA GLY A 307 3.20 0.30 -9.66
C GLY A 307 3.63 -0.75 -10.68
N ARG A 308 4.37 -1.79 -10.25
CA ARG A 308 4.88 -2.86 -11.13
C ARG A 308 3.78 -3.54 -11.95
N THR A 309 2.64 -3.85 -11.31
CA THR A 309 1.50 -4.48 -11.98
C THR A 309 0.91 -3.55 -13.03
N GLY A 310 0.71 -2.29 -12.70
CA GLY A 310 0.23 -1.27 -13.62
C GLY A 310 1.15 -1.09 -14.81
N THR A 311 2.47 -1.04 -14.61
CA THR A 311 3.44 -0.98 -15.71
C THR A 311 3.22 -2.11 -16.72
N MET A 312 3.16 -3.36 -16.26
CA MET A 312 3.03 -4.52 -17.15
C MET A 312 1.61 -4.66 -17.74
N VAL A 313 0.58 -4.29 -16.99
CA VAL A 313 -0.81 -4.23 -17.50
C VAL A 313 -0.93 -3.19 -18.61
N CYS A 314 -0.47 -1.96 -18.39
CA CYS A 314 -0.52 -0.89 -19.39
C CYS A 314 0.30 -1.23 -20.64
N THR A 315 1.47 -1.86 -20.44
CA THR A 315 2.27 -2.41 -21.54
C THR A 315 1.48 -3.39 -22.39
N TRP A 316 0.74 -4.32 -21.77
CA TRP A 316 -0.11 -5.27 -22.49
C TRP A 316 -1.33 -4.60 -23.15
N LEU A 317 -1.96 -3.63 -22.49
CA LEU A 317 -3.07 -2.86 -23.07
C LEU A 317 -2.64 -2.14 -24.36
N ILE A 318 -1.43 -1.58 -24.36
CA ILE A 318 -0.83 -0.99 -25.56
C ILE A 318 -0.51 -2.09 -26.57
N ASP A 319 0.18 -3.17 -26.17
CA ASP A 319 0.58 -4.25 -27.07
C ASP A 319 -0.60 -4.87 -27.83
N SER A 320 -1.72 -5.06 -27.14
CA SER A 320 -2.95 -5.68 -27.65
C SER A 320 -3.92 -4.71 -28.37
N ASP A 321 -3.46 -3.50 -28.70
CA ASP A 321 -4.25 -2.48 -29.44
C ASP A 321 -5.54 -2.05 -28.72
N GLN A 322 -5.63 -2.24 -27.41
CA GLN A 322 -6.75 -1.73 -26.61
C GLN A 322 -6.59 -0.25 -26.30
N PHE A 323 -5.34 0.25 -26.31
CA PHE A 323 -4.99 1.65 -26.13
C PHE A 323 -3.82 2.00 -27.06
N GLU A 324 -3.89 3.18 -27.69
CA GLU A 324 -2.80 3.68 -28.53
C GLU A 324 -1.78 4.49 -27.72
N SER A 325 -2.22 5.12 -26.63
CA SER A 325 -1.40 6.01 -25.79
C SER A 325 -1.01 5.39 -24.45
N ALA A 326 0.26 5.53 -24.07
CA ALA A 326 0.72 5.22 -22.73
C ALA A 326 -0.05 6.01 -21.66
N LYS A 327 -0.31 7.29 -21.90
CA LYS A 327 -1.01 8.16 -20.95
C LYS A 327 -2.42 7.62 -20.65
N GLU A 328 -3.20 7.37 -21.69
CA GLU A 328 -4.57 6.89 -21.56
C GLU A 328 -4.62 5.51 -20.88
N SER A 329 -3.70 4.61 -21.21
CA SER A 329 -3.63 3.29 -20.57
C SER A 329 -3.31 3.38 -19.07
N LEU A 330 -2.41 4.30 -18.68
CA LEU A 330 -2.03 4.56 -17.29
C LEU A 330 -3.18 5.16 -16.49
N ASP A 331 -3.89 6.13 -17.08
CA ASP A 331 -5.06 6.77 -16.47
C ASP A 331 -6.17 5.73 -16.28
N TYR A 332 -6.51 4.98 -17.33
CA TYR A 332 -7.46 3.88 -17.29
C TYR A 332 -7.14 2.85 -16.20
N PHE A 333 -5.90 2.37 -16.13
CA PHE A 333 -5.49 1.42 -15.09
C PHE A 333 -5.67 2.02 -13.69
N GLY A 334 -5.28 3.28 -13.50
CA GLY A 334 -5.46 4.00 -12.25
C GLY A 334 -6.92 4.07 -11.81
N GLU A 335 -7.82 4.41 -12.74
CA GLU A 335 -9.25 4.48 -12.47
C GLU A 335 -9.87 3.13 -12.14
N ARG A 336 -9.47 2.07 -12.84
CA ARG A 336 -9.97 0.71 -12.55
C ARG A 336 -9.43 0.19 -11.22
N ARG A 337 -8.19 0.54 -10.88
CA ARG A 337 -7.54 0.07 -9.65
C ARG A 337 -8.01 0.81 -8.40
N THR A 338 -8.35 2.09 -8.52
CA THR A 338 -8.81 2.96 -7.44
C THR A 338 -10.33 2.91 -7.27
N ASP A 339 -10.78 2.64 -6.06
CA ASP A 339 -12.16 2.93 -5.66
C ASP A 339 -12.25 4.35 -5.11
N LYS A 340 -12.71 5.28 -5.97
CA LYS A 340 -12.86 6.71 -5.63
C LYS A 340 -13.98 6.96 -4.60
N SER A 341 -14.87 6.00 -4.33
CA SER A 341 -15.92 6.15 -3.31
C SER A 341 -15.37 6.15 -1.88
N THR A 342 -14.21 5.53 -1.67
CA THR A 342 -13.61 5.34 -0.34
C THR A 342 -12.50 6.34 -0.04
N SER A 343 -11.77 6.83 -1.06
CA SER A 343 -10.71 7.85 -0.91
C SER A 343 -10.30 8.42 -2.28
N SER A 344 -9.81 9.67 -2.29
CA SER A 344 -9.21 10.32 -3.45
C SER A 344 -7.77 9.84 -3.75
N LYS A 345 -7.20 8.94 -2.95
CA LYS A 345 -5.82 8.46 -3.14
C LYS A 345 -5.71 7.62 -4.42
N PHE A 346 -4.84 8.05 -5.34
CA PHE A 346 -4.54 7.31 -6.57
C PHE A 346 -3.80 5.99 -6.29
N GLN A 347 -4.23 4.90 -6.95
CA GLN A 347 -3.73 3.52 -6.75
C GLN A 347 -3.13 2.91 -8.03
N GLY A 348 -2.91 3.72 -9.07
CA GLY A 348 -2.32 3.29 -10.35
C GLY A 348 -0.81 3.11 -10.30
N VAL A 349 -0.13 3.45 -11.40
CA VAL A 349 1.34 3.42 -11.48
C VAL A 349 1.94 4.42 -10.51
N GLU A 350 2.99 4.02 -9.77
CA GLU A 350 3.44 4.74 -8.58
C GLU A 350 4.63 5.68 -8.84
N THR A 351 5.48 5.38 -9.83
CA THR A 351 6.70 6.16 -10.06
C THR A 351 6.76 6.72 -11.50
N PRO A 352 7.26 7.94 -11.71
CA PRO A 352 7.45 8.48 -13.05
C PRO A 352 8.33 7.61 -13.95
N SER A 353 9.35 6.94 -13.41
CA SER A 353 10.13 5.97 -14.20
C SER A 353 9.27 4.82 -14.74
N GLN A 354 8.31 4.31 -13.96
CA GLN A 354 7.39 3.28 -14.45
C GLN A 354 6.53 3.80 -15.60
N SER A 355 5.98 5.01 -15.49
CA SER A 355 5.21 5.65 -16.58
C SER A 355 6.08 5.89 -17.81
N ARG A 356 7.33 6.35 -17.64
CA ARG A 356 8.30 6.55 -18.72
C ARG A 356 8.56 5.26 -19.50
N TYR A 357 8.68 4.12 -18.81
CA TYR A 357 8.91 2.83 -19.45
C TYR A 357 7.70 2.31 -20.22
N VAL A 358 6.46 2.62 -19.78
CA VAL A 358 5.26 2.39 -20.60
C VAL A 358 5.31 3.25 -21.86
N GLY A 359 5.71 4.51 -21.77
CA GLY A 359 5.92 5.39 -22.92
C GLY A 359 7.04 4.92 -23.86
N TYR A 360 8.14 4.37 -23.34
CA TYR A 360 9.15 3.72 -24.17
C TYR A 360 8.57 2.53 -24.93
N TYR A 361 7.73 1.71 -24.29
CA TYR A 361 7.10 0.58 -24.94
C TYR A 361 6.13 1.00 -26.06
N GLU A 362 5.34 2.06 -25.86
CA GLU A 362 4.53 2.68 -26.92
C GLU A 362 5.39 3.00 -28.16
N ILE A 363 6.56 3.62 -27.96
CA ILE A 363 7.50 3.91 -29.04
C ILE A 363 8.04 2.62 -29.67
N LEU A 364 8.37 1.58 -28.88
CA LEU A 364 8.81 0.29 -29.41
C LEU A 364 7.77 -0.31 -30.35
N LYS A 365 6.50 -0.28 -29.95
CA LYS A 365 5.39 -0.77 -30.77
C LYS A 365 5.24 0.05 -32.05
N ASN A 366 5.11 1.36 -31.92
CA ASN A 366 4.69 2.24 -33.02
C ASN A 366 5.83 2.55 -34.01
N LYS A 367 7.08 2.65 -33.53
CA LYS A 367 8.23 3.06 -34.35
C LYS A 367 9.20 1.93 -34.66
N TYR A 368 9.38 0.99 -33.75
CA TYR A 368 10.40 -0.07 -33.88
C TYR A 368 9.81 -1.46 -34.13
N ASN A 369 8.49 -1.56 -34.36
CA ASN A 369 7.80 -2.83 -34.64
C ASN A 369 8.16 -3.93 -33.62
N LEU A 370 8.06 -3.59 -32.33
CA LEU A 370 8.35 -4.47 -31.20
C LEU A 370 9.80 -5.01 -31.17
N LYS A 371 10.74 -4.26 -31.75
CA LYS A 371 12.18 -4.54 -31.65
C LYS A 371 12.86 -3.49 -30.77
N LEU A 372 13.95 -3.89 -30.13
CA LEU A 372 14.79 -2.93 -29.41
C LEU A 372 15.36 -1.89 -30.40
N PRO A 373 15.42 -0.61 -30.00
CA PRO A 373 16.08 0.41 -30.82
C PRO A 373 17.58 0.12 -30.91
N PRO A 374 18.29 0.71 -31.89
CA PRO A 374 19.74 0.65 -31.95
C PRO A 374 20.36 1.13 -30.63
N GLU A 375 21.28 0.33 -30.10
CA GLU A 375 21.97 0.63 -28.86
C GLU A 375 22.77 1.94 -29.00
N ARG A 376 22.49 2.93 -28.14
CA ARG A 376 23.31 4.15 -28.04
C ARG A 376 24.25 4.04 -26.86
N GLN A 377 25.55 4.16 -27.13
CA GLN A 377 26.59 4.26 -26.12
C GLN A 377 26.83 5.73 -25.78
N LEU A 378 26.74 6.11 -24.51
CA LEU A 378 26.86 7.49 -24.07
C LEU A 378 27.71 7.58 -22.80
N LYS A 379 28.47 8.68 -22.63
CA LYS A 379 29.06 9.06 -21.34
C LYS A 379 28.29 10.23 -20.74
N ILE A 380 27.97 10.17 -19.46
CA ILE A 380 27.32 11.29 -18.75
C ILE A 380 28.42 12.31 -18.39
N LYS A 381 28.36 13.49 -19.00
CA LYS A 381 29.37 14.55 -18.81
C LYS A 381 29.10 15.35 -17.53
N ASN A 382 27.85 15.76 -17.34
CA ASN A 382 27.46 16.50 -16.15
C ASN A 382 25.98 16.29 -15.81
N ILE A 383 25.66 16.57 -14.55
CA ILE A 383 24.31 16.58 -14.01
C ILE A 383 24.06 17.99 -13.48
N LYS A 384 23.09 18.70 -14.05
CA LYS A 384 22.64 20.01 -13.57
C LYS A 384 21.35 19.86 -12.76
N ILE A 385 21.33 20.42 -11.56
CA ILE A 385 20.18 20.41 -10.64
C ILE A 385 19.69 21.84 -10.49
N TYR A 386 18.46 22.10 -10.92
CA TYR A 386 17.80 23.40 -10.85
C TYR A 386 17.06 23.56 -9.53
N SER A 387 16.96 24.80 -9.05
CA SER A 387 16.29 25.15 -7.79
C SER A 387 16.81 24.36 -6.59
N ILE A 388 18.14 24.29 -6.47
CA ILE A 388 18.84 23.50 -5.45
C ILE A 388 18.72 24.13 -4.07
N ASN A 389 18.50 25.45 -3.96
CA ASN A 389 18.30 26.11 -2.67
C ASN A 389 17.11 25.49 -1.91
N GLY A 390 17.31 25.21 -0.61
CA GLY A 390 16.37 24.48 0.24
C GLY A 390 16.43 22.94 0.12
N VAL A 391 17.17 22.38 -0.83
CA VAL A 391 17.40 20.93 -0.97
C VAL A 391 18.70 20.55 -0.28
N GLY A 392 18.61 19.87 0.86
CA GLY A 392 19.78 19.45 1.63
C GLY A 392 20.53 20.66 2.16
N LYS A 393 21.81 20.82 1.80
CA LYS A 393 22.58 22.03 2.12
C LYS A 393 22.31 23.22 1.19
N GLY A 394 21.45 23.05 0.18
CA GLY A 394 21.07 24.14 -0.72
C GLY A 394 22.09 24.43 -1.82
N ASN A 395 23.19 23.69 -1.91
CA ASN A 395 24.29 23.92 -2.87
C ASN A 395 24.84 22.63 -3.50
N GLY A 396 24.24 21.47 -3.22
CA GLY A 396 24.66 20.17 -3.75
C GLY A 396 25.88 19.52 -3.08
N SER A 397 26.56 20.19 -2.14
CA SER A 397 27.77 19.67 -1.49
C SER A 397 27.54 18.40 -0.67
N ASP A 398 26.31 18.17 -0.21
CA ASP A 398 25.92 16.99 0.56
C ASP A 398 25.52 15.78 -0.30
N LEU A 399 25.45 15.95 -1.62
CA LEU A 399 25.00 14.90 -2.55
C LEU A 399 26.10 13.90 -2.91
N LYS A 400 25.68 12.65 -3.08
CA LYS A 400 26.44 11.57 -3.71
C LYS A 400 25.61 10.97 -4.82
N VAL A 401 26.21 10.75 -5.98
CA VAL A 401 25.51 10.18 -7.15
C VAL A 401 26.00 8.76 -7.38
N GLN A 402 25.09 7.86 -7.71
CA GLN A 402 25.40 6.52 -8.19
C GLN A 402 24.73 6.28 -9.54
N ILE A 403 25.50 5.77 -10.50
CA ILE A 403 24.99 5.29 -11.79
C ILE A 403 24.99 3.77 -11.76
N ILE A 404 23.83 3.19 -12.02
CA ILE A 404 23.58 1.76 -11.90
C ILE A 404 23.10 1.25 -13.26
N VAL A 405 23.77 0.22 -13.78
CA VAL A 405 23.43 -0.46 -15.03
C VAL A 405 23.40 -1.95 -14.76
N ARG A 406 22.36 -2.65 -15.24
CA ARG A 406 22.16 -4.10 -15.01
C ARG A 406 22.34 -4.50 -13.53
N LYS A 407 21.74 -3.72 -12.63
CA LYS A 407 21.78 -3.89 -11.16
C LYS A 407 23.18 -3.80 -10.52
N LYS A 408 24.19 -3.30 -11.23
CA LYS A 408 25.53 -3.04 -10.70
C LYS A 408 25.80 -1.53 -10.68
N ILE A 409 26.36 -1.03 -9.57
CA ILE A 409 26.90 0.32 -9.52
C ILE A 409 28.13 0.35 -10.44
N VAL A 410 28.03 1.06 -11.56
CA VAL A 410 29.13 1.20 -12.53
C VAL A 410 29.94 2.47 -12.29
N PHE A 411 29.36 3.43 -11.56
CA PHE A 411 30.03 4.68 -11.22
C PHE A 411 29.40 5.28 -9.95
N HIS A 412 30.23 5.98 -9.16
CA HIS A 412 29.77 6.84 -8.10
C HIS A 412 30.67 8.07 -7.97
N CYS A 413 30.09 9.16 -7.50
CA CYS A 413 30.83 10.38 -7.16
C CYS A 413 30.32 10.99 -5.85
N VAL A 414 31.18 11.70 -5.13
CA VAL A 414 30.87 12.32 -3.83
C VAL A 414 31.18 13.80 -3.91
N CYS A 415 30.14 14.64 -3.87
CA CYS A 415 30.30 16.08 -4.09
C CYS A 415 31.07 16.76 -2.95
N ALA A 416 30.94 16.27 -1.71
CA ALA A 416 31.62 16.82 -0.54
C ALA A 416 33.15 16.73 -0.63
N THR A 417 33.67 15.62 -1.17
CA THR A 417 35.12 15.36 -1.33
C THR A 417 35.60 15.58 -2.76
N GLN A 418 34.69 15.91 -3.68
CA GLN A 418 34.93 15.97 -5.12
C GLN A 418 35.58 14.68 -5.67
N GLU A 419 35.19 13.53 -5.12
CA GLU A 419 35.58 12.22 -5.62
C GLU A 419 34.84 11.95 -6.94
N ASN A 420 35.58 11.74 -8.03
CA ASN A 420 35.05 11.51 -9.39
C ASN A 420 34.10 12.60 -9.90
N CYS A 421 34.12 13.81 -9.33
CA CYS A 421 33.30 14.91 -9.83
C CYS A 421 33.85 16.28 -9.42
N ARG A 422 33.47 17.31 -10.18
CA ARG A 422 33.61 18.72 -9.81
C ARG A 422 32.23 19.33 -9.58
N LEU A 423 32.03 19.93 -8.41
CA LEU A 423 30.80 20.61 -8.06
C LEU A 423 30.95 22.12 -8.34
N PHE A 424 30.02 22.67 -9.10
CA PHE A 424 29.86 24.11 -9.30
C PHE A 424 28.47 24.52 -8.80
N PHE A 425 28.40 25.55 -7.96
CA PHE A 425 27.14 26.09 -7.45
C PHE A 425 27.02 27.56 -7.86
N ASP A 426 25.89 27.89 -8.49
CA ASP A 426 25.53 29.24 -8.87
C ASP A 426 24.37 29.71 -7.98
N ALA A 427 24.69 30.60 -7.04
CA ALA A 427 23.73 31.13 -6.09
C ALA A 427 22.73 32.12 -6.73
N GLU A 428 23.17 32.85 -7.77
CA GLU A 428 22.34 33.86 -8.44
C GLU A 428 21.25 33.19 -9.28
N ASN A 429 21.62 32.14 -10.01
CA ASN A 429 20.72 31.39 -10.87
C ASN A 429 20.11 30.14 -10.21
N ASP A 430 20.41 29.90 -8.93
CA ASP A 430 19.86 28.82 -8.10
C ASP A 430 20.00 27.42 -8.74
N PHE A 431 21.22 27.06 -9.14
CA PHE A 431 21.51 25.73 -9.65
C PHE A 431 22.87 25.19 -9.18
N ALA A 432 22.99 23.86 -9.17
CA ALA A 432 24.26 23.17 -8.99
C ALA A 432 24.58 22.30 -10.22
N VAL A 433 25.83 22.27 -10.67
CA VAL A 433 26.33 21.41 -11.72
C VAL A 433 27.37 20.46 -11.13
N ILE A 434 27.12 19.16 -11.30
CA ILE A 434 28.04 18.08 -10.94
C ILE A 434 28.69 17.61 -12.25
N GLY A 435 29.88 18.10 -12.55
CA GLY A 435 30.69 17.60 -13.67
C GLY A 435 31.29 16.25 -13.30
N LEU A 436 31.00 15.19 -14.04
CA LEU A 436 31.47 13.84 -13.72
C LEU A 436 32.85 13.60 -14.34
N GLU A 437 33.79 13.15 -13.53
CA GLU A 437 35.13 12.76 -13.98
C GLU A 437 35.19 11.23 -14.11
N ASN A 438 35.78 10.72 -15.19
CA ASN A 438 35.94 9.28 -15.43
C ASN A 438 34.63 8.48 -15.46
N CYS A 439 33.51 9.10 -15.84
CA CYS A 439 32.25 8.38 -16.04
C CYS A 439 32.41 7.33 -17.16
N PRO A 440 32.09 6.05 -16.91
CA PRO A 440 32.16 5.02 -17.94
C PRO A 440 31.12 5.26 -19.03
N VAL A 441 31.32 4.62 -20.18
CA VAL A 441 30.29 4.49 -21.21
C VAL A 441 29.15 3.65 -20.63
N VAL A 442 27.92 4.16 -20.74
CA VAL A 442 26.69 3.46 -20.36
C VAL A 442 25.84 3.19 -21.59
N SER A 443 25.07 2.10 -21.52
CA SER A 443 24.09 1.77 -22.55
C SER A 443 22.92 0.93 -22.01
N GLY A 444 21.78 1.02 -22.68
CA GLY A 444 20.53 0.37 -22.30
C GLY A 444 19.85 1.08 -21.13
N ASP A 445 19.29 0.30 -20.21
CA ASP A 445 18.56 0.77 -19.04
C ASP A 445 19.52 1.24 -17.93
N VAL A 446 19.46 2.54 -17.61
CA VAL A 446 20.34 3.22 -16.66
C VAL A 446 19.52 3.83 -15.54
N LYS A 447 19.93 3.56 -14.30
CA LYS A 447 19.41 4.22 -13.11
C LYS A 447 20.42 5.21 -12.57
N VAL A 448 19.95 6.39 -12.20
CA VAL A 448 20.73 7.40 -11.48
C VAL A 448 20.10 7.64 -10.12
N ARG A 449 20.87 7.44 -9.06
CA ARG A 449 20.42 7.57 -7.67
C ARG A 449 21.20 8.64 -6.93
N PHE A 450 20.49 9.50 -6.20
CA PHE A 450 21.07 10.57 -5.41
C PHE A 450 20.94 10.23 -3.94
N GLU A 451 22.07 10.07 -3.26
CA GLU A 451 22.18 9.96 -1.81
C GLU A 451 22.55 11.34 -1.23
N SER A 452 22.19 11.60 0.03
CA SER A 452 22.60 12.81 0.74
C SER A 452 23.12 12.46 2.13
N ARG A 453 24.15 13.20 2.58
CA ARG A 453 24.65 13.17 3.96
C ARG A 453 23.83 14.06 4.91
N SER A 454 22.99 14.94 4.36
CA SER A 454 22.04 15.74 5.14
C SER A 454 20.82 14.90 5.51
N ASP A 455 20.01 15.40 6.43
CA ASP A 455 18.73 14.77 6.82
C ASP A 455 17.62 15.02 5.80
N LEU A 456 17.91 14.76 4.51
CA LEU A 456 16.92 14.79 3.46
C LEU A 456 16.01 13.57 3.58
N PRO A 457 14.67 13.73 3.56
CA PRO A 457 13.78 12.60 3.73
C PRO A 457 13.96 11.60 2.58
N LYS A 458 14.19 10.35 2.95
CA LYS A 458 14.32 9.25 2.00
C LYS A 458 12.94 8.73 1.59
N GLY A 459 12.77 8.52 0.30
CA GLY A 459 11.57 7.93 -0.27
C GLY A 459 11.75 6.46 -0.63
N TYR A 460 11.26 6.09 -1.80
CA TYR A 460 11.56 4.80 -2.41
C TYR A 460 13.06 4.67 -2.71
N ASP A 461 13.53 3.42 -2.80
CA ASP A 461 14.94 3.06 -3.02
C ASP A 461 15.92 3.55 -1.93
N ASP A 462 15.42 3.87 -0.74
CA ASP A 462 16.18 4.38 0.42
C ASP A 462 17.05 5.61 0.11
N CYS A 463 16.56 6.50 -0.76
CA CYS A 463 17.29 7.68 -1.19
C CYS A 463 16.36 8.91 -1.29
N PRO A 464 16.92 10.14 -1.24
CA PRO A 464 16.18 11.37 -1.53
C PRO A 464 15.41 11.31 -2.86
N PHE A 465 16.09 10.98 -3.96
CA PHE A 465 15.47 10.84 -5.28
C PHE A 465 16.33 10.03 -6.26
N PHE A 466 15.68 9.47 -7.27
CA PHE A 466 16.32 8.72 -8.35
C PHE A 466 15.47 8.81 -9.62
N PHE A 467 15.97 8.25 -10.72
CA PHE A 467 15.19 8.01 -11.93
C PHE A 467 15.86 6.94 -12.81
N TRP A 468 15.07 6.38 -13.72
CA TRP A 468 15.51 5.48 -14.77
C TRP A 468 15.32 6.12 -16.15
N PHE A 469 16.22 5.82 -17.09
CA PHE A 469 16.10 6.13 -18.50
C PHE A 469 16.76 5.04 -19.34
N ASN A 470 16.46 5.01 -20.64
CA ASN A 470 17.16 4.14 -21.58
C ASN A 470 17.96 4.99 -22.58
N THR A 471 19.25 4.67 -22.77
CA THR A 471 20.16 5.49 -23.59
C THR A 471 19.71 5.62 -25.05
N SER A 472 19.00 4.62 -25.57
CA SER A 472 18.53 4.59 -26.95
C SER A 472 17.43 5.61 -27.26
N PHE A 473 16.80 6.18 -26.22
CA PHE A 473 15.74 7.19 -26.33
C PHE A 473 16.25 8.60 -26.00
N ILE A 474 17.54 8.77 -25.74
CA ILE A 474 18.13 10.09 -25.57
C ILE A 474 18.17 10.78 -26.92
N GLU A 475 17.74 12.03 -26.97
CA GLU A 475 17.82 12.91 -28.15
C GLU A 475 18.71 14.11 -27.82
N ASN A 476 19.42 14.65 -28.83
CA ASN A 476 20.28 15.84 -28.69
C ASN A 476 21.32 15.75 -27.54
N ASN A 477 21.73 14.54 -27.17
CA ASN A 477 22.66 14.27 -26.06
C ASN A 477 22.28 14.98 -24.76
N ARG A 478 20.97 15.10 -24.49
CA ARG A 478 20.42 15.77 -23.31
C ARG A 478 19.18 15.06 -22.80
N LEU A 479 19.05 14.94 -21.48
CA LEU A 479 17.83 14.49 -20.79
C LEU A 479 17.46 15.52 -19.72
N TYR A 480 16.29 16.14 -19.84
CA TYR A 480 15.77 17.08 -18.86
C TYR A 480 14.54 16.47 -18.19
N LEU A 481 14.56 16.35 -16.86
CA LEU A 481 13.48 15.78 -16.06
C LEU A 481 12.98 16.81 -15.04
N PRO A 482 11.76 17.35 -15.19
CA PRO A 482 11.15 18.21 -14.17
C PRO A 482 10.82 17.41 -12.90
N ARG A 483 10.51 18.10 -11.80
CA ARG A 483 10.15 17.50 -10.50
C ARG A 483 9.18 16.33 -10.60
N ASN A 484 8.13 16.49 -11.41
CA ASN A 484 7.06 15.49 -11.53
C ASN A 484 7.49 14.23 -12.31
N GLU A 485 8.67 14.27 -12.95
CA GLU A 485 9.28 13.16 -13.67
C GLU A 485 10.43 12.46 -12.90
N LEU A 486 10.66 12.86 -11.65
CA LEU A 486 11.67 12.28 -10.77
C LEU A 486 11.02 11.37 -9.72
N ASP A 487 11.63 10.22 -9.46
CA ASP A 487 11.13 9.27 -8.46
C ASP A 487 11.45 9.80 -7.06
N ASN A 488 10.39 9.92 -6.23
CA ASN A 488 10.28 10.62 -4.94
C ASN A 488 9.84 12.09 -5.01
N PRO A 489 10.47 13.01 -5.77
CA PRO A 489 10.04 14.41 -5.86
C PRO A 489 8.64 14.60 -6.46
N HIS A 490 8.16 13.67 -7.29
CA HIS A 490 6.79 13.69 -7.82
C HIS A 490 5.69 13.67 -6.74
N LYS A 491 5.99 13.25 -5.50
CA LYS A 491 5.00 13.17 -4.43
C LYS A 491 4.75 14.54 -3.82
N SER A 492 3.49 14.95 -3.75
CA SER A 492 3.07 16.25 -3.19
C SER A 492 3.61 16.56 -1.80
N LYS A 493 3.72 15.55 -0.93
CA LYS A 493 4.32 15.70 0.41
C LYS A 493 5.79 16.19 0.41
N MET A 494 6.48 16.04 -0.71
CA MET A 494 7.88 16.44 -0.89
C MET A 494 8.04 17.86 -1.47
N TRP A 495 6.95 18.50 -1.89
CA TRP A 495 7.01 19.78 -2.62
C TRP A 495 7.41 20.99 -1.76
N LYS A 496 7.40 20.84 -0.43
CA LYS A 496 8.02 21.82 0.48
C LYS A 496 9.54 21.87 0.34
N ILE A 497 10.16 20.78 -0.10
CA ILE A 497 11.61 20.66 -0.32
C ILE A 497 11.92 20.85 -1.80
N TYR A 498 11.27 20.07 -2.67
CA TYR A 498 11.45 20.17 -4.12
C TYR A 498 10.40 21.13 -4.72
N ARG A 499 10.82 22.38 -4.94
CA ARG A 499 9.97 23.44 -5.55
C ARG A 499 9.51 23.06 -6.95
N GLU A 500 8.50 23.75 -7.47
CA GLU A 500 7.92 23.47 -8.78
C GLU A 500 8.93 23.51 -9.93
N THR A 501 9.88 24.43 -9.85
CA THR A 501 10.99 24.61 -10.80
C THR A 501 12.16 23.64 -10.58
N PHE A 502 12.10 22.76 -9.57
CA PHE A 502 13.12 21.74 -9.36
C PHE A 502 13.17 20.78 -10.54
N ALA A 503 14.36 20.59 -11.10
CA ALA A 503 14.58 19.72 -12.24
C ALA A 503 16.00 19.18 -12.23
N VAL A 504 16.19 18.04 -12.91
CA VAL A 504 17.51 17.44 -13.12
C VAL A 504 17.74 17.30 -14.61
N GLU A 505 18.90 17.76 -15.07
CA GLU A 505 19.33 17.66 -16.45
C GLU A 505 20.64 16.87 -16.55
N LEU A 506 20.70 15.97 -17.51
CA LEU A 506 21.88 15.17 -17.85
C LEU A 506 22.35 15.59 -19.22
N ASN A 507 23.62 15.93 -19.33
CA ASN A 507 24.29 16.21 -20.59
C ASN A 507 25.23 15.06 -20.91
N PHE A 508 25.12 14.54 -22.13
CA PHE A 508 25.86 13.37 -22.60
C PHE A 508 26.90 13.77 -23.64
N VAL A 509 27.92 12.93 -23.78
CA VAL A 509 28.86 12.96 -24.91
C VAL A 509 28.96 11.57 -25.53
N GLU A 510 29.23 11.53 -26.82
CA GLU A 510 29.54 10.27 -27.52
C GLU A 510 30.95 9.79 -27.11
N PRO A 511 31.18 8.47 -27.04
CA PRO A 511 32.38 7.87 -26.43
C PRO A 511 33.72 8.30 -27.01
#